data_AF-A0AAV5LBY7-F1
#
_entry.id   AF-A0AAV5LBY7-F1
#
_cell.length_a   1.000
_cell.length_b   1.000
_cell.length_c   1.000
_cell.angle_alpha   90.00
_cell.angle_beta   90.00
_cell.angle_gamma   90.00
#
_symmetry.space_group_name_H-M   'P 1'
#
loop_
_entity.id
_entity.type
_entity.pdbx_description
1 polymer ?
#
loop_
_entity_poly.entity_id
_entity_poly.type
_entity_poly.pdbx_seq_one_letter_code
_entity_poly.pdbx_strand_id
1 'polypeptide(L)'
;MAMFVCFVFFFLVSSATACDRCVHQSKAAYFSQASALSSGACGYGSLAIGFNGGHLAAGVPSLFKDGAGCGACFQVSIIPS
;
A
#
# COMPACT_ATOMS: atom_id res chain seq x y z
N MET A 1 -3.65 -41.09 -3.79
CA MET A 1 -3.23 -40.10 -2.76
C MET A 1 -2.78 -38.78 -3.37
N ALA A 2 -1.85 -38.74 -4.33
CA ALA A 2 -1.34 -37.48 -4.92
C ALA A 2 -2.43 -36.54 -5.50
N MET A 3 -3.41 -37.08 -6.21
CA MET A 3 -4.49 -36.29 -6.84
C MET A 3 -5.38 -35.55 -5.82
N PHE A 4 -5.66 -36.18 -4.68
CA PHE A 4 -6.44 -35.57 -3.60
C PHE A 4 -5.67 -34.42 -2.93
N VAL A 5 -4.35 -34.61 -2.74
CA VAL A 5 -3.45 -33.57 -2.20
C VAL A 5 -3.39 -32.36 -3.13
N CYS A 6 -3.28 -32.57 -4.44
CA CYS A 6 -3.33 -31.47 -5.42
C CYS A 6 -4.65 -30.71 -5.37
N PHE A 7 -5.78 -31.42 -5.28
CA PHE A 7 -7.11 -30.78 -5.24
C PHE A 7 -7.29 -29.90 -3.99
N VAL A 8 -6.85 -30.39 -2.82
CA VAL A 8 -6.85 -29.62 -1.57
C VAL A 8 -5.94 -28.40 -1.68
N PHE A 9 -4.75 -28.54 -2.28
CA PHE A 9 -3.81 -27.44 -2.46
C PHE A 9 -4.37 -26.33 -3.38
N PHE A 10 -5.02 -26.69 -4.49
CA PHE A 10 -5.68 -25.73 -5.38
C PHE A 10 -6.84 -24.99 -4.68
N PHE A 11 -7.63 -25.68 -3.86
CA PHE A 11 -8.71 -25.05 -3.10
C PHE A 11 -8.19 -24.03 -2.07
N LEU A 12 -7.08 -24.33 -1.41
CA LEU A 12 -6.44 -23.45 -0.42
C LEU A 12 -5.81 -22.20 -1.05
N VAL A 13 -5.26 -22.30 -2.26
CA VAL A 13 -4.71 -21.14 -2.99
C VAL A 13 -5.81 -20.17 -3.44
N SER A 14 -6.96 -20.71 -3.86
CA SER A 14 -8.11 -19.89 -4.28
C SER A 14 -8.74 -19.08 -3.13
N SER A 15 -8.74 -19.60 -1.90
CA SER A 15 -9.27 -18.86 -0.74
C SER A 15 -8.33 -17.75 -0.27
N ALA A 16 -7.02 -17.94 -0.38
CA ALA A 16 -6.03 -16.94 0.03
C ALA A 16 -6.00 -15.71 -0.88
N THR A 17 -6.24 -15.90 -2.19
CA THR A 17 -6.15 -14.84 -3.21
C THR A 17 -7.42 -13.99 -3.36
N ALA A 18 -8.51 -14.37 -2.70
CA ALA A 18 -9.76 -13.60 -2.74
C ALA A 18 -9.68 -12.25 -2.03
N CYS A 19 -8.69 -12.05 -1.14
CA CYS A 19 -8.58 -10.86 -0.30
C CYS A 19 -7.54 -9.82 -0.76
N ASP A 20 -6.74 -10.09 -1.79
CA ASP A 20 -5.72 -9.15 -2.28
C ASP A 20 -6.31 -7.89 -2.94
N ARG A 21 -7.61 -7.91 -3.30
CA ARG A 21 -8.34 -6.76 -3.85
C ARG A 21 -9.44 -6.22 -2.93
N CYS A 22 -9.51 -6.69 -1.70
CA CYS A 22 -10.50 -6.18 -0.75
C CYS A 22 -10.14 -4.75 -0.34
N VAL A 23 -11.15 -3.88 -0.31
CA VAL A 23 -10.98 -2.51 0.19
C VAL A 23 -10.69 -2.57 1.68
N HIS A 24 -9.47 -2.18 2.06
CA HIS A 24 -9.10 -2.10 3.46
C HIS A 24 -9.53 -0.75 4.01
N GLN A 25 -10.38 -0.76 5.04
CA GLN A 25 -10.77 0.48 5.71
C GLN A 25 -9.55 1.04 6.44
N SER A 26 -9.21 2.29 6.15
CA SER A 26 -8.10 2.99 6.80
C SER A 26 -8.47 4.45 7.04
N LYS A 27 -7.70 5.08 7.92
CA LYS A 27 -7.83 6.51 8.19
C LYS A 27 -6.79 7.26 7.39
N ALA A 28 -7.21 8.33 6.75
CA ALA A 28 -6.32 9.25 6.05
C ALA A 28 -6.32 10.60 6.77
N ALA A 29 -5.16 11.26 6.82
CA ALA A 29 -5.00 12.62 7.30
C ALA A 29 -4.20 13.41 6.27
N TYR A 30 -4.51 14.69 6.14
CA TYR A 30 -3.82 15.59 5.22
C TYR A 30 -2.76 16.40 5.95
N PHE A 31 -1.61 16.58 5.30
CA PHE A 31 -0.52 17.39 5.81
C PHE A 31 0.02 18.29 4.69
N SER A 32 0.05 19.59 4.93
CA SER A 32 0.34 20.63 3.92
C SER A 32 1.78 21.15 3.94
N GLN A 33 2.67 20.63 4.80
CA GLN A 33 4.03 21.16 4.92
C GLN A 33 4.96 20.54 3.87
N ALA A 34 5.20 21.27 2.79
CA ALA A 34 6.11 20.86 1.71
C ALA A 34 7.53 20.55 2.19
N SER A 35 8.02 21.25 3.23
CA SER A 35 9.36 21.05 3.80
C SER A 35 9.56 19.66 4.39
N ALA A 36 8.50 19.03 4.91
CA ALA A 36 8.58 17.68 5.47
C ALA A 36 8.78 16.62 4.39
N LEU A 37 8.43 16.93 3.14
CA LEU A 37 8.59 16.01 2.02
C LEU A 37 10.06 15.82 1.62
N SER A 38 10.89 16.85 1.84
CA SER A 38 12.34 16.78 1.61
C SER A 38 13.09 15.87 2.58
N SER A 39 12.46 15.44 3.69
CA SER A 39 13.10 14.63 4.74
C SER A 39 12.30 13.35 5.06
N GLY A 40 11.59 12.80 4.07
CA GLY A 40 10.80 11.58 4.25
C GLY A 40 11.64 10.32 4.44
N ALA A 41 11.07 9.29 5.08
CA ALA A 41 11.75 8.02 5.38
C ALA A 41 12.24 7.25 4.14
N CYS A 42 11.65 7.50 2.96
CA CYS A 42 12.09 6.91 1.70
C CYS A 42 13.30 7.63 1.05
N GLY A 43 13.78 8.73 1.62
CA GLY A 43 15.00 9.39 1.15
C GLY A 43 14.89 10.08 -0.23
N TYR A 44 13.68 10.34 -0.73
CA TYR A 44 13.49 10.98 -2.05
C TYR A 44 13.94 12.45 -2.13
N GLY A 45 14.12 13.11 -0.98
CA GLY A 45 14.58 14.49 -0.94
C GLY A 45 13.64 15.47 -1.64
N SER A 46 14.21 16.52 -2.22
CA SER A 46 13.46 17.54 -2.98
C SER A 46 12.76 16.98 -4.24
N LEU A 47 13.19 15.81 -4.73
CA LEU A 47 12.59 15.14 -5.88
C LEU A 47 11.16 14.66 -5.58
N ALA A 48 10.83 14.42 -4.31
CA ALA A 48 9.51 14.00 -3.90
C ALA A 48 8.41 14.99 -4.34
N ILE A 49 8.65 16.30 -4.25
CA ILE A 49 7.63 17.33 -4.50
C ILE A 49 7.10 17.26 -5.94
N GLY A 50 7.89 16.76 -6.89
CA GLY A 50 7.49 16.58 -8.29
C GLY A 50 6.81 15.25 -8.60
N PHE A 51 6.73 14.29 -7.68
CA PHE A 51 6.18 12.97 -8.00
C PHE A 51 4.68 13.00 -8.21
N ASN A 52 4.25 12.39 -9.33
CA ASN A 52 2.86 12.18 -9.68
C ASN A 52 1.98 13.44 -9.56
N GLY A 53 2.53 14.64 -9.83
CA GLY A 53 1.81 15.91 -9.71
C GLY A 53 1.53 16.35 -8.27
N GLY A 54 2.31 15.89 -7.29
CA GLY A 54 2.14 16.22 -5.87
C GLY A 54 1.24 15.24 -5.10
N HIS A 55 0.79 14.16 -5.73
CA HIS A 55 -0.01 13.11 -5.08
C HIS A 55 0.90 12.15 -4.31
N LEU A 56 1.36 12.60 -3.14
CA LEU A 56 2.17 11.83 -2.22
C LEU A 56 1.48 11.68 -0.88
N ALA A 57 1.64 10.50 -0.28
CA ALA A 57 1.12 10.19 1.04
C ALA A 57 2.18 9.48 1.86
N ALA A 58 2.20 9.77 3.16
CA ALA A 58 2.92 8.93 4.11
C ALA A 58 2.11 7.66 4.39
N GLY A 59 2.76 6.51 4.32
CA GLY A 59 2.17 5.23 4.69
C GLY A 59 2.34 4.94 6.18
N VAL A 60 1.39 4.19 6.75
CA VAL A 60 1.55 3.55 8.06
C VAL A 60 2.66 2.48 8.00
N PRO A 61 3.23 2.03 9.15
CA PRO A 61 4.34 1.07 9.17
C PRO A 61 4.09 -0.21 8.37
N SER A 62 2.84 -0.70 8.33
CA SER A 62 2.46 -1.90 7.57
C SER A 62 2.54 -1.71 6.05
N LEU A 63 2.40 -0.47 5.55
CA LEU A 63 2.62 -0.11 4.14
C LEU A 63 4.08 0.23 3.88
N PHE A 64 4.75 0.91 4.81
CA PHE A 64 6.16 1.31 4.68
C PHE A 64 7.11 0.10 4.64
N LYS A 65 6.84 -0.95 5.45
CA LYS A 65 7.60 -2.21 5.48
C LYS A 65 9.11 -1.99 5.54
N ASP A 66 9.58 -1.20 6.50
CA ASP A 66 11.00 -0.86 6.66
C ASP A 66 11.66 -0.32 5.39
N GLY A 67 10.89 0.40 4.56
CA GLY A 67 11.33 0.98 3.30
C GLY A 67 11.05 0.12 2.08
N ALA A 68 10.70 -1.16 2.23
CA ALA A 68 10.34 -2.01 1.10
C ALA A 68 9.08 -1.55 0.36
N GLY A 69 8.22 -0.76 1.02
CA GLY A 69 7.03 -0.14 0.41
C GLY A 69 7.28 1.22 -0.24
N CYS A 70 8.51 1.72 -0.23
CA CYS A 70 8.82 3.00 -0.87
C CYS A 70 8.55 2.94 -2.37
N GLY A 71 7.76 3.90 -2.87
CA GLY A 71 7.36 3.95 -4.29
C GLY A 71 6.12 3.12 -4.64
N ALA A 72 5.48 2.48 -3.66
CA ALA A 72 4.19 1.82 -3.88
C ALA A 72 3.07 2.86 -4.11
N CYS A 73 2.16 2.54 -5.03
CA CYS A 73 0.99 3.36 -5.36
C CYS A 73 -0.29 2.70 -4.86
N PHE A 74 -1.17 3.50 -4.24
CA PHE A 74 -2.45 3.03 -3.71
C PHE A 74 -3.59 3.87 -4.26
N GLN A 75 -4.71 3.22 -4.58
CA GLN A 75 -5.96 3.90 -4.87
C GLN A 75 -6.74 4.07 -3.56
N VAL A 76 -6.98 5.31 -3.18
CA VAL A 76 -7.74 5.66 -1.97
C VAL A 76 -9.09 6.22 -2.42
N SER A 77 -10.17 5.60 -1.97
CA SER A 77 -11.54 6.08 -2.15
C SER A 77 -12.17 6.35 -0.79
N ILE A 78 -12.89 7.45 -0.70
CA ILE A 78 -13.67 7.78 0.50
C ILE A 78 -14.97 6.99 0.42
N ILE A 79 -15.22 6.13 1.39
CA ILE A 79 -16.50 5.45 1.54
C ILE A 79 -17.36 6.29 2.48
N PRO A 80 -18.54 6.78 2.05
CA PRO A 80 -19.46 7.47 2.94
C PRO A 80 -19.96 6.46 3.99
N SER A 81 -19.69 6.77 5.26
CA SER A 81 -20.15 6.03 6.44
C SER A 81 -21.55 6.43 6.86
#